data_AF-W1Y3R5-F1
#
_entry.id   AF-W1Y3R5-F1
#
_cell.length_a   1.000
_cell.length_b   1.000
_cell.length_c   1.000
_cell.angle_alpha   90.00
_cell.angle_beta   90.00
_cell.angle_gamma   90.00
#
_symmetry.space_group_name_H-M   'P 1'
#
loop_
_entity.id
_entity.type
_entity.pdbx_description
1 polymer ?
#
loop_
_entity_poly.entity_id
_entity_poly.type
_entity_poly.pdbx_seq_one_letter_code
_entity_poly.pdbx_strand_id
1 'polypeptide(L)'
;NDSVYAAFNGGMNLGAWRLRATGNYSWRNDSDSNYDFQNRYLQRDLASLRSQLIVGESYTTGETFDSVSIRGVRLYSDSRMLPPALASFAPIIHGVANTNAKVTITQGSINTVI
;
A
#
# COMPACT_ATOMS: atom_id res chain seq x y z
N ASN A 1 -4.35 22.52 -34.66
CA ASN A 1 -4.40 21.05 -34.43
C ASN A 1 -4.64 20.92 -32.95
N ASP A 2 -5.90 20.90 -32.56
CA ASP A 2 -6.28 21.31 -31.21
C ASP A 2 -6.58 20.03 -30.42
N SER A 3 -5.96 19.92 -29.25
CA SER A 3 -6.17 18.80 -28.35
C SER A 3 -6.36 19.31 -26.93
N VAL A 4 -7.35 18.76 -26.24
CA VAL A 4 -7.65 19.01 -24.83
C VAL A 4 -7.31 17.75 -24.05
N TYR A 5 -6.57 17.91 -22.96
CA TYR A 5 -6.26 16.83 -22.03
C TYR A 5 -6.61 17.27 -20.62
N ALA A 6 -7.32 16.42 -19.89
CA ALA A 6 -7.67 16.64 -18.49
C ALA A 6 -7.44 15.36 -17.69
N ALA A 7 -6.62 15.42 -16.66
CA ALA A 7 -6.50 14.35 -15.68
C ALA A 7 -7.40 14.66 -14.47
N PHE A 8 -8.01 13.64 -13.89
CA PHE A 8 -8.74 13.77 -12.64
C PHE A 8 -8.26 12.74 -11.64
N ASN A 9 -8.10 13.18 -10.40
CA ASN A 9 -7.82 12.33 -9.25
C ASN A 9 -8.77 12.79 -8.15
N GLY A 10 -9.68 11.90 -7.77
CA GLY A 10 -10.73 12.18 -6.82
C GLY A 10 -10.92 11.04 -5.84
N GLY A 11 -11.49 11.36 -4.69
CA GLY A 11 -11.83 10.37 -3.69
C GLY A 11 -12.81 10.88 -2.67
N MET A 12 -13.53 9.96 -2.06
CA MET A 12 -14.48 10.23 -0.98
C MET A 12 -14.18 9.27 0.17
N ASN A 13 -14.41 9.71 1.40
CA ASN A 13 -14.24 8.88 2.59
C ASN A 13 -15.53 8.93 3.41
N LEU A 14 -16.07 7.76 3.77
CA LEU A 14 -17.29 7.61 4.56
C LEU A 14 -17.08 6.52 5.61
N GLY A 15 -16.81 6.93 6.85
CA GLY A 15 -16.40 6.00 7.90
C GLY A 15 -15.13 5.23 7.53
N ALA A 16 -15.19 3.90 7.57
CA ALA A 16 -14.08 3.02 7.17
C ALA A 16 -13.94 2.81 5.66
N TRP A 17 -14.89 3.31 4.86
CA TRP A 17 -14.90 3.16 3.40
C TRP A 17 -14.20 4.33 2.73
N ARG A 18 -13.35 4.01 1.75
CA ARG A 18 -12.62 4.99 0.93
C ARG A 18 -12.86 4.69 -0.54
N LEU A 19 -13.52 5.60 -1.23
CA LEU A 19 -13.65 5.57 -2.67
C LEU A 19 -12.49 6.34 -3.29
N ARG A 20 -11.86 5.78 -4.32
CA ARG A 20 -10.79 6.41 -5.08
C ARG A 20 -11.06 6.23 -6.57
N ALA A 21 -10.90 7.30 -7.33
CA ALA A 21 -11.06 7.31 -8.78
C ALA A 21 -9.99 8.22 -9.40
N THR A 22 -9.21 7.65 -10.32
CA THR A 22 -8.22 8.35 -11.12
C THR A 22 -8.43 8.00 -12.58
N GLY A 23 -8.41 9.01 -13.43
CA GLY A 23 -8.54 8.84 -14.87
C GLY A 23 -8.03 10.04 -15.63
N ASN A 24 -8.12 9.93 -16.95
CA ASN A 24 -7.81 11.00 -17.87
C ASN A 24 -8.85 11.07 -18.99
N TYR A 25 -9.04 12.27 -19.50
CA TYR A 25 -9.89 12.60 -20.62
C TYR A 25 -9.03 13.28 -21.66
N SER A 26 -9.11 12.81 -22.91
CA SER A 26 -8.42 13.41 -24.03
C SER A 26 -9.39 13.61 -25.19
N TRP A 27 -9.36 14.79 -25.79
CA TRP A 27 -10.14 15.14 -26.97
C TRP A 27 -9.21 15.75 -28.01
N ARG A 28 -9.41 15.44 -29.28
CA ARG A 28 -8.61 15.97 -30.38
C ARG A 28 -9.54 16.34 -31.54
N ASN A 29 -9.30 17.47 -32.19
CA ASN A 29 -10.22 18.05 -33.18
C ASN A 29 -10.52 17.16 -34.42
N ASP A 30 -9.73 16.09 -34.62
CA ASP A 30 -9.83 15.17 -35.76
C ASP A 30 -10.01 13.70 -35.31
N SER A 31 -10.29 13.46 -34.03
CA SER A 31 -10.41 12.12 -33.42
C SER A 31 -11.42 12.12 -32.27
N ASP A 32 -12.07 10.99 -32.03
CA ASP A 32 -13.04 10.82 -30.95
C ASP A 32 -12.50 11.21 -29.57
N SER A 33 -13.40 11.63 -28.67
CA SER A 33 -13.07 11.83 -27.26
C SER A 33 -12.78 10.48 -26.59
N ASN A 34 -11.61 10.31 -25.99
CA ASN A 34 -11.27 9.13 -25.22
C ASN A 34 -11.28 9.43 -23.72
N TYR A 35 -11.87 8.51 -22.95
CA TYR A 35 -11.92 8.57 -21.50
C TYR A 35 -11.36 7.27 -20.94
N ASP A 36 -10.31 7.36 -20.13
CA ASP A 36 -9.61 6.22 -19.56
C ASP A 36 -9.51 6.36 -18.03
N PHE A 37 -9.97 5.34 -17.31
CA PHE A 37 -9.84 5.25 -15.86
C PHE A 37 -8.68 4.33 -15.51
N GLN A 38 -7.60 4.85 -14.93
CA GLN A 38 -6.50 3.99 -14.48
C GLN A 38 -6.87 3.21 -13.20
N ASN A 39 -7.59 3.85 -12.28
CA ASN A 39 -8.03 3.21 -11.04
C ASN A 39 -9.41 3.70 -10.65
N ARG A 40 -10.30 2.77 -10.28
CA ARG A 40 -11.60 3.11 -9.70
C ARG A 40 -12.02 2.00 -8.75
N TYR A 41 -11.82 2.22 -7.46
CA TYR A 41 -12.04 1.20 -6.45
C TYR A 41 -12.60 1.76 -5.16
N LEU A 42 -13.34 0.90 -4.47
CA LEU A 42 -13.79 1.06 -3.11
C LEU A 42 -12.89 0.23 -2.20
N GLN A 43 -12.33 0.86 -1.17
CA GLN A 43 -11.43 0.25 -0.21
C GLN A 43 -12.03 0.27 1.19
N ARG A 44 -11.79 -0.79 1.96
CA ARG A 44 -12.06 -0.84 3.40
C ARG A 44 -10.98 -1.60 4.13
N ASP A 45 -10.53 -1.05 5.26
CA ASP A 45 -9.58 -1.74 6.13
C ASP A 45 -10.35 -2.65 7.12
N LEU A 46 -9.87 -3.89 7.26
CA LEU A 46 -10.41 -4.91 8.16
C LEU A 46 -9.40 -5.18 9.27
N ALA A 47 -9.47 -4.40 10.35
CA ALA A 47 -8.52 -4.47 11.46
C ALA A 47 -8.46 -5.85 12.14
N SER A 48 -9.58 -6.57 12.22
CA SER A 48 -9.65 -7.91 12.81
C SER A 48 -8.80 -8.94 12.05
N LEU A 49 -8.67 -8.78 10.74
CA LEU A 49 -7.90 -9.67 9.86
C LEU A 49 -6.53 -9.08 9.51
N ARG A 50 -6.26 -7.82 9.88
CA ARG A 50 -5.07 -7.05 9.45
C ARG A 50 -4.96 -7.03 7.92
N SER A 51 -6.10 -6.89 7.27
CA SER A 51 -6.21 -6.97 5.81
C SER A 51 -6.96 -5.77 5.25
N GLN A 52 -6.72 -5.49 3.98
CA GLN A 52 -7.44 -4.49 3.22
C GLN A 52 -8.28 -5.17 2.13
N LEU A 53 -9.56 -4.79 2.09
CA LEU A 53 -10.50 -5.19 1.06
C LEU A 53 -10.55 -4.08 0.00
N ILE A 54 -10.34 -4.46 -1.26
CA ILE A 54 -10.50 -3.59 -2.44
C ILE A 54 -11.54 -4.21 -3.37
N VAL A 55 -12.49 -3.42 -3.82
CA VAL A 55 -13.54 -3.80 -4.77
C VAL A 55 -13.53 -2.81 -5.92
N GLY A 56 -13.34 -3.27 -7.16
CA GLY A 56 -13.31 -2.46 -8.36
C GLY A 56 -12.06 -2.69 -9.19
N GLU A 57 -11.61 -1.63 -9.87
CA GLU A 57 -10.46 -1.63 -10.78
C GLU A 57 -9.22 -1.09 -10.02
N SER A 58 -8.23 -1.96 -9.80
CA SER A 58 -6.98 -1.64 -9.10
C SER A 58 -5.83 -2.51 -9.59
N TYR A 59 -4.60 -2.01 -9.43
CA TYR A 59 -3.39 -2.78 -9.73
C TYR A 59 -3.00 -3.73 -8.59
N THR A 60 -2.32 -4.82 -8.93
CA THR A 60 -1.64 -5.68 -7.94
C THR A 60 -0.41 -5.00 -7.36
N THR A 61 0.02 -5.44 -6.18
CA THR A 61 1.31 -5.02 -5.61
C THR A 61 2.42 -5.72 -6.38
N GLY A 62 3.28 -4.95 -7.04
CA GLY A 62 4.38 -5.47 -7.85
C GLY A 62 5.57 -6.04 -7.06
N GLU A 63 5.34 -6.52 -5.82
CA GLU A 63 6.41 -6.90 -4.88
C GLU A 63 7.07 -8.24 -5.24
N THR A 64 6.37 -9.12 -5.95
CA THR A 64 6.88 -10.43 -6.38
C THR A 64 6.78 -10.64 -7.90
N PHE A 65 5.79 -10.01 -8.54
CA PHE A 65 5.52 -10.12 -9.98
C PHE A 65 5.21 -8.75 -10.55
N ASP A 66 5.16 -8.64 -11.88
CA ASP A 66 4.74 -7.41 -12.55
C ASP A 66 3.33 -6.97 -12.10
N SER A 67 3.15 -5.66 -11.99
CA SER A 67 1.87 -5.08 -11.59
C SER A 67 0.87 -5.24 -12.74
N VAL A 68 -0.21 -5.97 -12.50
CA VAL A 68 -1.29 -6.15 -13.46
C VAL A 68 -2.53 -5.41 -12.99
N SER A 69 -3.29 -4.85 -13.93
CA SER A 69 -4.60 -4.27 -13.63
C SER A 69 -5.60 -5.40 -13.41
N ILE A 70 -6.27 -5.40 -12.26
CA ILE A 70 -7.33 -6.35 -11.93
C ILE A 70 -8.62 -5.58 -11.73
N ARG A 71 -9.71 -6.11 -12.30
CA ARG A 71 -11.08 -5.68 -12.01
C ARG A 71 -11.80 -6.77 -11.25
N GLY A 72 -12.12 -6.53 -9.99
CA GLY A 72 -12.79 -7.52 -9.17
C GLY A 72 -12.71 -7.21 -7.68
N VAL A 73 -12.54 -8.26 -6.88
CA VAL A 73 -12.42 -8.17 -5.41
C VAL A 73 -11.06 -8.70 -5.02
N ARG A 74 -10.33 -7.94 -4.19
CA ARG A 74 -9.04 -8.31 -3.64
C ARG A 74 -9.07 -8.14 -2.12
N LEU A 75 -8.67 -9.18 -1.42
CA LEU A 75 -8.37 -9.12 0.02
C LEU A 75 -6.89 -9.46 0.19
N TYR A 76 -6.13 -8.58 0.83
CA TYR A 76 -4.72 -8.82 1.08
C TYR A 76 -4.30 -8.31 2.46
N SER A 77 -3.35 -8.99 3.08
CA SER A 77 -2.78 -8.58 4.37
C SER A 77 -1.90 -7.34 4.19
N ASP A 78 -2.06 -6.36 5.07
CA ASP A 78 -1.25 -5.13 5.05
C ASP A 78 -0.34 -5.12 6.29
N SER A 79 0.96 -5.28 6.08
CA SER A 79 1.98 -5.30 7.14
C SER A 79 2.06 -3.97 7.89
N ARG A 80 1.58 -2.86 7.32
CA ARG A 80 1.50 -1.56 8.01
C ARG A 80 0.43 -1.54 9.10
N MET A 81 -0.46 -2.52 9.12
CA MET A 81 -1.42 -2.74 10.20
C MET A 81 -0.83 -3.58 11.35
N LEU A 82 0.44 -4.01 11.25
CA LEU A 82 1.16 -4.60 12.37
C LEU A 82 1.58 -3.51 13.37
N PRO A 83 1.68 -3.85 14.67
CA PRO A 83 2.34 -2.97 15.63
C PRO A 83 3.73 -2.59 15.11
N PRO A 84 4.21 -1.35 15.33
CA PRO A 84 5.49 -0.88 14.80
C PRO A 84 6.68 -1.80 15.10
N ALA A 85 6.66 -2.49 16.26
CA ALA A 85 7.67 -3.46 16.67
C ALA A 85 7.76 -4.72 15.76
N LEU A 86 6.69 -5.04 15.02
CA LEU A 86 6.63 -6.13 14.05
C LEU A 86 6.64 -5.64 12.59
N ALA A 87 6.31 -4.36 12.37
CA ALA A 87 6.28 -3.74 11.05
C ALA A 87 7.68 -3.38 10.52
N SER A 88 8.65 -3.19 11.43
CA SER A 88 10.07 -2.99 11.08
C SER A 88 10.86 -4.25 11.42
N PHE A 89 11.81 -4.62 10.55
CA PHE A 89 12.74 -5.69 10.86
C PHE A 89 13.57 -5.32 12.10
N ALA A 90 13.44 -6.13 13.15
CA ALA A 90 14.32 -6.10 14.30
C ALA A 90 14.94 -7.50 14.45
N PRO A 91 16.28 -7.63 14.42
CA PRO A 91 16.93 -8.92 14.61
C PRO A 91 16.66 -9.44 16.02
N ILE A 92 16.26 -10.71 16.13
CA ILE A 92 16.05 -11.37 17.42
C ILE A 92 17.39 -11.97 17.87
N ILE A 93 17.92 -11.51 19.01
CA ILE A 93 19.18 -11.99 19.58
C ILE A 93 18.88 -13.06 20.63
N HIS A 94 19.31 -14.30 20.38
CA HIS A 94 19.26 -15.40 21.34
C HIS A 94 20.68 -15.71 21.84
N GLY A 95 20.84 -15.93 23.15
CA GLY A 95 22.09 -16.34 23.75
C GLY A 95 21.88 -16.92 25.14
N VAL A 96 22.78 -17.83 25.55
CA VAL A 96 22.80 -18.39 26.90
C VAL A 96 24.09 -17.94 27.58
N ALA A 97 23.95 -17.34 28.77
CA ALA A 97 25.09 -17.02 29.63
C ALA A 97 25.16 -18.06 30.75
N ASN A 98 26.28 -18.79 30.84
CA ASN A 98 26.49 -19.79 31.89
C ASN A 98 26.82 -19.18 33.27
N THR A 99 27.00 -17.87 33.33
CA THR A 99 27.33 -17.09 34.53
C THR A 99 26.63 -15.73 34.47
N ASN A 100 26.74 -14.93 35.54
CA ASN A 100 26.28 -13.55 35.53
C ASN A 100 27.07 -12.75 34.48
N ALA A 101 26.38 -12.26 33.44
CA ALA A 101 26.99 -11.60 32.30
C ALA A 101 26.29 -10.28 31.99
N LYS A 102 27.07 -9.30 31.53
CA LYS A 102 26.58 -8.03 30.99
C LYS A 102 26.48 -8.14 29.48
N VAL A 103 25.28 -7.96 28.93
CA VAL A 103 25.07 -8.01 27.48
C VAL A 103 25.03 -6.58 26.94
N THR A 104 25.93 -6.27 26.01
CA THR A 104 26.00 -4.95 25.35
C THR A 104 25.75 -5.13 23.86
N ILE A 105 24.73 -4.44 23.35
CA ILE A 105 24.34 -4.45 21.93
C ILE A 105 24.77 -3.11 21.32
N THR A 106 25.47 -3.15 20.19
CA THR A 106 25.96 -1.95 19.50
C THR A 106 25.47 -1.91 18.04
N GLN A 107 24.93 -0.77 17.61
CA GLN A 107 24.54 -0.52 16.22
C GLN A 107 25.03 0.88 15.83
N GLY A 108 26.03 0.96 14.94
CA GLY A 108 26.70 2.22 14.63
C GLY A 108 27.35 2.83 15.88
N SER A 109 26.98 4.05 16.25
CA SER A 109 27.48 4.77 17.45
C SER A 109 26.59 4.60 18.70
N ILE A 110 25.51 3.81 18.62
CA ILE A 110 24.55 3.64 19.71
C ILE A 110 24.85 2.34 20.47
N ASN A 111 24.98 2.44 21.80
CA ASN A 111 25.19 1.32 22.70
C ASN A 111 23.97 1.14 23.62
N THR A 112 23.47 -0.09 23.72
CA THR A 112 22.40 -0.48 24.66
C THR A 112 22.91 -1.59 25.58
N VAL A 113 22.60 -1.51 26.88
CA VAL A 113 22.96 -2.53 27.88
C VAL A 113 21.66 -3.10 28.46
N ILE A 114 21.56 -4.43 28.49
CA ILE A 114 20.47 -5.19 29.11
C ILE A 114 21.01 -6.12 30.20
#